data_AF-A0A3B8NUY0-F1
#
_entry.id   AF-A0A3B8NUY0-F1
#
_cell.length_a   1.000
_cell.length_b   1.000
_cell.length_c   1.000
_cell.angle_alpha   90.00
_cell.angle_beta   90.00
_cell.angle_gamma   90.00
#
_symmetry.space_group_name_H-M   'P 1'
#
loop_
_entity.id
_entity.type
_entity.pdbx_description
1 polymer ?
#
loop_
_entity_poly.entity_id
_entity_poly.type
_entity_poly.pdbx_seq_one_letter_code
_entity_poly.pdbx_strand_id
1 'polypeptide(L)'
;MAFGDRLAAVRRGNGLTQEQFAEQLQVSRQAVSKWESGRGYPEMEKILYICNRYQVSIADLFAEEAPVPAAAETRPAPEQEASPLPRATLGSAVGAFLTNLSPKNKWLAGAVLVGIGALAGIIGLILRGGDTDMATTIWIAAIIIFGVAEAATAGLTSIWFVLGSVAGLIAAVCGGPVWLQVGLFFAVSIAALAFTRPLVVRLMKKDIRPTNADRVLNSVGRVTERIDNALPSGAVYIDGKTWTARSADGEVIEPDAAVRILRMEGVKLIVQKEP
;
A
#
# COMPACT_ATOMS: atom_id res chain seq x y z
N MET A 1 0.90 23.15 20.90
CA MET A 1 1.37 23.35 19.53
C MET A 1 0.70 22.36 18.59
N ALA A 2 -0.06 22.87 17.63
CA ALA A 2 -0.60 22.06 16.54
C ALA A 2 0.53 21.55 15.63
N PHE A 3 0.24 20.62 14.72
CA PHE A 3 1.24 20.11 13.76
C PHE A 3 1.94 21.24 13.00
N GLY A 4 1.19 22.23 12.50
CA GLY A 4 1.73 23.34 11.73
C GLY A 4 2.78 24.16 12.50
N ASP A 5 2.54 24.39 13.80
CA ASP A 5 3.47 25.10 14.67
C ASP A 5 4.77 24.32 14.84
N ARG A 6 4.66 23.00 15.04
CA ARG A 6 5.83 22.11 15.18
C ARG A 6 6.61 22.01 13.89
N LEU A 7 5.95 21.89 12.75
CA LEU A 7 6.61 21.89 11.45
C LEU A 7 7.38 23.21 11.23
N ALA A 8 6.77 24.34 11.60
CA ALA A 8 7.44 25.63 11.54
C ALA A 8 8.61 25.74 12.53
N ALA A 9 8.52 25.13 13.71
CA ALA A 9 9.62 25.05 14.67
C ALA A 9 10.79 24.22 14.14
N VAL A 10 10.52 23.07 13.51
CA VAL A 10 11.55 22.24 12.86
C VAL A 10 12.26 23.02 11.76
N ARG A 11 11.51 23.71 10.90
CA ARG A 11 12.09 24.55 9.84
C ARG A 11 12.96 25.68 10.41
N ARG A 12 12.45 26.45 11.37
CA ARG A 12 13.17 27.58 11.98
C ARG A 12 14.39 27.12 12.77
N GLY A 13 14.30 25.99 13.48
CA GLY A 13 15.42 25.40 14.22
C GLY A 13 16.58 24.96 13.33
N ASN A 14 16.31 24.75 12.03
CA ASN A 14 17.32 24.45 11.02
C ASN A 14 17.72 25.69 10.18
N GLY A 15 17.28 26.89 10.55
CA GLY A 15 17.66 28.14 9.89
C GLY A 15 17.09 28.31 8.47
N LEU A 16 16.03 27.59 8.11
CA LEU A 16 15.49 27.57 6.75
C LEU A 16 14.34 28.56 6.56
N THR A 17 14.29 29.21 5.40
CA THR A 17 13.09 29.95 4.95
C THR A 17 12.02 28.97 4.45
N GLN A 18 10.76 29.43 4.34
CA GLN A 18 9.69 28.58 3.76
C GLN A 18 10.01 28.19 2.32
N GLU A 19 10.59 29.08 1.51
CA GLU A 19 11.09 28.76 0.17
C GLU A 19 12.12 27.63 0.19
N GLN A 20 13.16 27.73 1.02
CA GLN A 20 14.23 26.73 1.09
C GLN A 20 13.73 25.37 1.59
N PHE A 21 12.82 25.39 2.55
CA PHE A 21 12.19 24.18 3.07
C PHE A 21 11.30 23.51 2.02
N ALA A 22 10.57 24.31 1.24
CA ALA A 22 9.74 23.84 0.14
C ALA A 22 10.59 23.20 -0.98
N GLU A 23 11.72 23.81 -1.31
CA GLU A 23 12.67 23.30 -2.30
C GLU A 23 13.22 21.92 -1.91
N GLN A 24 13.62 21.75 -0.64
CA GLN A 24 14.11 20.45 -0.14
C GLN A 24 13.03 19.36 -0.17
N LEU A 25 11.77 19.75 0.01
CA LEU A 25 10.63 18.83 -0.04
C LEU A 25 10.06 18.64 -1.45
N GLN A 26 10.60 19.37 -2.45
CA GLN A 26 10.13 19.42 -3.82
C GLN A 26 8.65 19.83 -3.93
N VAL A 27 8.25 20.84 -3.16
CA VAL A 27 6.90 21.42 -3.14
C VAL A 27 6.94 22.93 -3.32
N SER A 28 5.78 23.55 -3.52
CA SER A 28 5.70 25.01 -3.58
C SER A 28 5.79 25.62 -2.17
N ARG A 29 6.33 26.84 -2.07
CA ARG A 29 6.33 27.61 -0.82
C ARG A 29 4.92 27.80 -0.24
N GLN A 30 3.91 27.91 -1.12
CA GLN A 30 2.50 27.99 -0.71
C GLN A 30 2.04 26.72 0.01
N ALA A 31 2.52 25.54 -0.38
CA ALA A 31 2.22 24.29 0.31
C ALA A 31 2.77 24.31 1.75
N VAL A 32 4.04 24.71 1.92
CA VAL A 32 4.64 24.86 3.26
C VAL A 32 3.88 25.87 4.11
N SER A 33 3.51 27.04 3.55
CA SER A 33 2.68 28.02 4.26
C SER A 33 1.30 27.47 4.64
N LYS A 34 0.66 26.69 3.77
CA LYS A 34 -0.61 26.01 4.04
C LYS A 34 -0.49 25.05 5.23
N TRP A 35 0.57 24.25 5.27
CA TRP A 35 0.82 23.30 6.38
C TRP A 35 1.15 24.00 7.69
N GLU A 36 2.04 25.00 7.66
CA GLU A 36 2.41 25.76 8.87
C GLU A 36 1.24 26.58 9.43
N SER A 37 0.28 26.96 8.60
CA SER A 37 -0.97 27.62 9.01
C SER A 37 -2.10 26.65 9.41
N GLY A 38 -1.83 25.34 9.49
CA GLY A 38 -2.81 24.32 9.89
C GLY A 38 -3.91 24.06 8.86
N ARG A 39 -3.78 24.55 7.62
CA ARG A 39 -4.80 24.41 6.55
C ARG A 39 -4.60 23.14 5.72
N GLY A 40 -4.08 22.07 6.32
CA GLY A 40 -3.82 20.78 5.68
C GLY A 40 -2.48 20.18 6.09
N TYR A 41 -2.22 18.96 5.62
CA TYR A 41 -1.00 18.21 5.94
C TYR A 41 -0.16 17.93 4.69
N PRO A 42 1.16 17.76 4.84
CA PRO A 42 2.01 17.21 3.78
C PRO A 42 1.62 15.77 3.48
N GLU A 43 1.96 15.28 2.28
CA GLU A 43 1.82 13.87 1.97
C GLU A 43 2.70 13.01 2.89
N MET A 44 2.32 11.75 3.08
CA MET A 44 3.04 10.84 3.97
C MET A 44 4.54 10.72 3.61
N GLU A 45 4.87 10.73 2.32
CA GLU A 45 6.26 10.73 1.86
C GLU A 45 7.05 11.92 2.41
N LYS A 46 6.46 13.13 2.40
CA LYS A 46 7.12 14.35 2.88
C LYS A 46 7.26 14.34 4.40
N ILE A 47 6.25 13.84 5.12
CA ILE A 47 6.33 13.66 6.58
C ILE A 47 7.48 12.71 6.94
N LEU A 48 7.60 11.56 6.27
CA LEU A 48 8.70 10.61 6.51
C LEU A 48 10.06 11.23 6.17
N TYR A 49 10.13 11.97 5.07
CA TYR A 49 11.35 12.71 4.70
C TYR A 49 11.75 13.70 5.79
N ILE A 50 10.81 14.51 6.30
CA ILE A 50 11.06 15.48 7.37
C ILE A 50 11.58 14.76 8.63
N CYS A 51 10.91 13.69 9.05
CA CYS A 51 11.31 12.92 10.22
C CYS A 51 12.74 12.39 10.10
N ASN A 52 13.09 11.79 8.96
CA ASN A 52 14.43 11.26 8.72
C ASN A 52 15.49 12.36 8.57
N ARG A 53 15.16 13.44 7.85
CA ARG A 53 16.12 14.50 7.50
C ARG A 53 16.46 15.41 8.68
N TYR A 54 15.49 15.67 9.55
CA TYR A 54 15.61 16.58 10.68
C TYR A 54 15.60 15.88 12.04
N GLN A 55 15.60 14.53 12.05
CA GLN A 55 15.66 13.70 13.25
C GLN A 55 14.54 14.00 14.25
N VAL A 56 13.31 14.14 13.74
CA VAL A 56 12.10 14.39 14.53
C VAL A 56 11.20 13.19 14.43
N SER A 57 10.68 12.69 15.56
CA SER A 57 9.76 11.56 15.52
C SER A 57 8.37 11.98 15.03
N ILE A 58 7.64 11.04 14.42
CA ILE A 58 6.25 11.28 13.99
C ILE A 58 5.38 11.62 15.22
N ALA A 59 5.61 10.95 16.36
CA ALA A 59 4.89 11.22 17.59
C ALA A 59 5.09 12.66 18.05
N ASP A 60 6.32 13.18 18.01
CA ASP A 60 6.60 14.56 18.38
C ASP A 60 5.89 15.53 17.45
N LEU A 61 5.91 15.28 16.14
CA LEU A 61 5.29 16.14 15.13
C LEU A 61 3.77 16.25 15.32
N PHE A 62 3.11 15.20 15.84
CA PHE A 62 1.65 15.09 16.01
C PHE A 62 1.15 15.05 17.47
N ALA A 63 2.00 15.35 18.46
CA ALA A 63 1.72 15.09 19.88
C ALA A 63 0.42 15.71 20.47
N GLU A 64 -0.19 16.71 19.84
CA GLU A 64 -1.46 17.34 20.27
C GLU A 64 -2.65 17.12 19.34
N GLU A 65 -2.44 16.47 18.19
CA GLU A 65 -3.53 16.07 17.28
C GLU A 65 -3.98 14.63 17.52
N ALA A 66 -3.15 13.84 18.19
CA ALA A 66 -3.64 12.66 18.88
C ALA A 66 -4.70 13.13 19.88
N PRO A 67 -5.91 12.53 19.89
CA PRO A 67 -6.93 12.89 20.86
C PRO A 67 -6.30 12.89 22.25
N VAL A 68 -6.30 14.03 22.92
CA VAL A 68 -6.25 14.03 24.39
C VAL A 68 -7.39 13.10 24.76
N PRO A 69 -7.15 11.96 25.43
CA PRO A 69 -8.23 11.16 25.96
C PRO A 69 -9.07 12.15 26.74
N ALA A 70 -10.30 12.40 26.26
CA ALA A 70 -11.22 13.34 26.87
C ALA A 70 -11.10 13.14 28.37
N ALA A 71 -10.69 14.22 29.06
CA ALA A 71 -10.28 14.21 30.46
C ALA A 71 -10.85 12.98 31.14
N ALA A 72 -9.98 12.00 31.41
CA ALA A 72 -10.31 10.96 32.33
C ALA A 72 -10.69 11.71 33.60
N GLU A 73 -12.00 11.95 33.78
CA GLU A 73 -12.60 11.97 35.07
C GLU A 73 -11.97 10.76 35.75
N THR A 74 -11.22 11.02 36.80
CA THR A 74 -10.69 10.03 37.71
C THR A 74 -11.86 9.36 38.42
N ARG A 75 -12.74 8.71 37.65
CA ARG A 75 -13.53 7.59 38.14
C ARG A 75 -12.49 6.48 38.29
N PRO A 76 -12.34 5.88 39.47
CA PRO A 76 -11.59 4.65 39.56
C PRO A 76 -12.25 3.71 38.55
N ALA A 77 -11.54 3.39 37.47
CA ALA A 77 -11.91 2.25 36.68
C ALA A 77 -12.02 1.09 37.68
N PRO A 78 -13.10 0.28 37.67
CA PRO A 78 -13.06 -0.98 38.41
C PRO A 78 -11.76 -1.64 37.99
N GLU A 79 -10.92 -2.01 38.97
CA GLU A 79 -9.58 -2.57 38.74
C GLU A 79 -9.67 -3.67 37.68
N GLN A 80 -9.51 -3.28 36.43
CA GLN A 80 -9.20 -4.20 35.36
C GLN A 80 -7.73 -4.45 35.60
N GLU A 81 -7.47 -5.49 36.39
CA GLU A 81 -6.21 -6.22 36.34
C GLU A 81 -5.79 -6.21 34.88
N ALA A 82 -4.67 -5.54 34.59
CA ALA A 82 -4.10 -5.50 33.26
C ALA A 82 -3.96 -6.95 32.84
N SER A 83 -4.89 -7.43 32.00
CA SER A 83 -4.83 -8.77 31.45
C SER A 83 -3.46 -8.83 30.80
N PRO A 84 -2.58 -9.75 31.24
CA PRO A 84 -1.23 -9.81 30.70
C PRO A 84 -1.39 -9.86 29.19
N LEU A 85 -0.67 -9.00 28.46
CA LEU A 85 -0.59 -9.09 27.00
C LEU A 85 -0.47 -10.58 26.69
N PRO A 86 -1.44 -11.20 25.99
CA PRO A 86 -1.43 -12.63 25.79
C PRO A 86 -0.06 -12.90 25.19
N ARG A 87 0.80 -13.63 25.92
CA ARG A 87 2.11 -14.04 25.41
C ARG A 87 1.76 -14.74 24.12
N ALA A 88 1.95 -14.06 23.00
CA ALA A 88 1.41 -14.52 21.73
C ALA A 88 2.12 -15.83 21.47
N THR A 89 1.44 -16.93 21.77
CA THR A 89 1.94 -18.24 21.41
C THR A 89 1.93 -18.25 19.90
N LEU A 90 2.90 -18.94 19.30
CA LEU A 90 3.00 -19.00 17.84
C LEU A 90 1.64 -19.34 17.19
N GLY A 91 0.85 -20.18 17.86
CA GLY A 91 -0.51 -20.54 17.45
C GLY A 91 -1.52 -19.38 17.47
N SER A 92 -1.55 -18.53 18.51
CA SER A 92 -2.50 -17.41 18.56
C SER A 92 -2.14 -16.30 17.56
N ALA A 93 -0.84 -16.08 17.33
CA ALA A 93 -0.35 -15.15 16.31
C ALA A 93 -0.68 -15.62 14.88
N VAL A 94 -0.48 -16.91 14.58
CA VAL A 94 -0.84 -17.49 13.28
C VAL A 94 -2.36 -17.47 13.07
N GLY A 95 -3.14 -17.78 14.11
CA GLY A 95 -4.61 -17.71 14.06
C GLY A 95 -5.12 -16.31 13.76
N ALA A 96 -4.59 -15.28 14.44
CA ALA A 96 -4.96 -13.88 14.21
C ALA A 96 -4.53 -13.38 12.81
N PHE A 97 -3.40 -13.87 12.29
CA PHE A 97 -2.96 -13.56 10.93
C PHE A 97 -3.89 -14.17 9.87
N LEU A 98 -4.29 -15.43 10.05
CA LEU A 98 -5.19 -16.13 9.13
C LEU A 98 -6.59 -15.50 9.08
N THR A 99 -7.12 -15.04 10.21
CA THR A 99 -8.45 -14.43 10.26
C THR A 99 -8.51 -13.05 9.61
N ASN A 100 -7.39 -12.31 9.65
CA ASN A 100 -7.27 -10.92 9.15
C ASN A 100 -6.87 -10.81 7.66
N LEU A 101 -6.65 -11.93 6.96
CA LEU A 101 -6.42 -11.92 5.51
C LEU A 101 -7.73 -11.60 4.76
N SER A 102 -7.66 -10.76 3.71
CA SER A 102 -8.79 -10.52 2.79
C SER A 102 -9.29 -11.84 2.17
N PRO A 103 -10.60 -12.02 1.86
CA PRO A 103 -11.15 -13.28 1.35
C PRO A 103 -10.39 -13.87 0.14
N LYS A 104 -9.90 -13.02 -0.78
CA LYS A 104 -9.07 -13.44 -1.92
C LYS A 104 -7.70 -13.98 -1.48
N ASN A 105 -7.12 -13.38 -0.43
CA ASN A 105 -5.84 -13.81 0.14
C ASN A 105 -5.99 -15.03 1.05
N LYS A 106 -7.19 -15.31 1.60
CA LYS A 106 -7.48 -16.56 2.35
C LYS A 106 -7.39 -17.79 1.46
N TRP A 107 -7.90 -17.71 0.23
CA TRP A 107 -7.76 -18.79 -0.76
C TRP A 107 -6.30 -18.99 -1.18
N LEU A 108 -5.55 -17.90 -1.38
CA LEU A 108 -4.12 -17.97 -1.70
C LEU A 108 -3.30 -18.58 -0.55
N ALA A 109 -3.56 -18.14 0.69
CA ALA A 109 -2.91 -18.68 1.89
C ALA A 109 -3.27 -20.15 2.12
N GLY A 110 -4.53 -20.53 1.88
CA GLY A 110 -4.99 -21.92 1.91
C GLY A 110 -4.25 -22.79 0.88
N ALA A 111 -4.12 -22.33 -0.36
CA ALA A 111 -3.40 -23.05 -1.41
C ALA A 111 -1.90 -23.24 -1.06
N VAL A 112 -1.26 -22.20 -0.50
CA VAL A 112 0.13 -22.28 -0.04
C VAL A 112 0.29 -23.27 1.13
N LEU A 113 -0.62 -23.24 2.11
CA LEU A 113 -0.60 -24.18 3.24
C LEU A 113 -0.84 -25.63 2.80
N VAL A 114 -1.74 -25.85 1.84
CA VAL A 114 -1.95 -27.17 1.22
C VAL A 114 -0.70 -27.63 0.47
N GLY A 115 -0.04 -26.74 -0.27
CA GLY A 115 1.22 -27.02 -0.94
C GLY A 115 2.36 -27.39 0.02
N ILE A 116 2.50 -26.65 1.13
CA ILE A 116 3.47 -26.95 2.19
C ILE A 116 3.15 -28.28 2.88
N GLY A 117 1.87 -28.55 3.17
CA GLY A 117 1.42 -29.81 3.75
C GLY A 117 1.67 -31.01 2.84
N ALA A 118 1.40 -30.86 1.54
CA ALA A 118 1.71 -31.88 0.53
C ALA A 118 3.21 -32.12 0.43
N LEU A 119 4.04 -31.06 0.42
CA LEU A 119 5.49 -31.16 0.39
C LEU A 119 6.06 -31.84 1.66
N ALA A 120 5.51 -31.52 2.83
CA ALA A 120 5.89 -32.16 4.09
C ALA A 120 5.47 -33.63 4.15
N GLY A 121 4.28 -33.96 3.64
CA GLY A 121 3.82 -35.34 3.48
C GLY A 121 4.71 -36.14 2.53
N ILE A 122 5.10 -35.54 1.41
CA ILE A 122 6.08 -36.05 0.45
C ILE A 122 7.43 -36.35 1.13
N ILE A 123 7.97 -35.39 1.88
CA ILE A 123 9.22 -35.56 2.63
C ILE A 123 9.08 -36.70 3.65
N GLY A 124 7.96 -36.79 4.37
CA GLY A 124 7.69 -37.88 5.31
C GLY A 124 7.57 -39.26 4.64
N LEU A 125 7.02 -39.33 3.44
CA LEU A 125 6.88 -40.56 2.66
C LEU A 125 8.23 -41.03 2.11
N ILE A 126 9.09 -40.09 1.71
CA ILE A 126 10.46 -40.38 1.25
C ILE A 126 11.36 -40.82 2.42
N LEU A 127 11.26 -40.16 3.59
CA LEU A 127 12.08 -40.48 4.78
C LEU A 127 11.74 -41.85 5.40
N ARG A 128 10.58 -42.43 5.11
CA ARG A 128 10.15 -43.74 5.63
C ARG A 128 10.77 -44.94 4.88
N GLY A 129 11.74 -44.70 3.98
CA GLY A 129 12.46 -45.75 3.25
C GLY A 129 11.86 -46.07 1.88
N GLY A 130 11.39 -45.07 1.15
CA GLY A 130 10.90 -45.27 -0.22
C GLY A 130 12.05 -45.53 -1.20
N ASP A 131 11.90 -46.55 -2.05
CA ASP A 131 12.80 -46.81 -3.18
C ASP A 131 12.89 -45.60 -4.14
N THR A 132 13.93 -45.54 -4.96
CA THR A 132 14.14 -44.49 -5.98
C THR A 132 12.93 -44.30 -6.91
N ASP A 133 12.17 -45.37 -7.13
CA ASP A 133 10.95 -45.36 -7.94
C ASP A 133 9.80 -44.61 -7.25
N MET A 134 9.73 -44.68 -5.92
CA MET A 134 8.79 -43.90 -5.11
C MET A 134 9.13 -42.40 -5.16
N ALA A 135 10.41 -42.05 -5.04
CA ALA A 135 10.87 -40.67 -5.11
C ALA A 135 10.59 -40.02 -6.49
N THR A 136 10.79 -40.78 -7.58
CA THR A 136 10.50 -40.33 -8.94
C THR A 136 9.00 -40.03 -9.12
N THR A 137 8.14 -40.93 -8.66
CA THR A 137 6.68 -40.75 -8.69
C THR A 137 6.25 -39.49 -7.92
N ILE A 138 6.88 -39.27 -6.78
CA ILE A 138 6.60 -38.12 -5.91
C ILE A 138 6.98 -36.79 -6.58
N TRP A 139 8.14 -36.70 -7.23
CA TRP A 139 8.53 -35.48 -7.92
C TRP A 139 7.65 -35.17 -9.13
N ILE A 140 7.21 -36.20 -9.87
CA ILE A 140 6.22 -36.04 -10.95
C ILE A 140 4.90 -35.50 -10.39
N ALA A 141 4.41 -36.05 -9.27
CA ALA A 141 3.21 -35.55 -8.61
C ALA A 141 3.36 -34.08 -8.17
N ALA A 142 4.52 -33.71 -7.63
CA ALA A 142 4.80 -32.33 -7.22
C ALA A 142 4.76 -31.34 -8.41
N ILE A 143 5.34 -31.70 -9.56
CA ILE A 143 5.28 -30.92 -10.80
C ILE A 143 3.83 -30.65 -11.21
N ILE A 144 2.99 -31.70 -11.21
CA ILE A 144 1.57 -31.58 -11.56
C ILE A 144 0.83 -30.69 -10.58
N ILE A 145 1.01 -30.89 -9.27
CA ILE A 145 0.34 -30.10 -8.22
C ILE A 145 0.70 -28.62 -8.34
N PHE A 146 1.99 -28.28 -8.45
CA PHE A 146 2.41 -26.89 -8.59
C PHE A 146 1.99 -26.29 -9.94
N GLY A 147 1.99 -27.07 -11.02
CA GLY A 147 1.50 -26.63 -12.33
C GLY A 147 0.00 -26.31 -12.32
N VAL A 148 -0.82 -27.16 -11.68
CA VAL A 148 -2.26 -26.91 -11.50
C VAL A 148 -2.51 -25.71 -10.60
N ALA A 149 -1.76 -25.57 -9.50
CA ALA A 149 -1.86 -24.41 -8.62
C ALA A 149 -1.54 -23.10 -9.36
N GLU A 150 -0.55 -23.12 -10.25
CA GLU A 150 -0.19 -21.96 -11.08
C GLU A 150 -1.29 -21.61 -12.06
N ALA A 151 -1.82 -22.62 -12.77
CA ALA A 151 -2.91 -22.42 -13.71
C ALA A 151 -4.18 -21.87 -13.02
N ALA A 152 -4.46 -22.31 -11.79
CA ALA A 152 -5.62 -21.86 -11.02
C ALA A 152 -5.45 -20.45 -10.43
N THR A 153 -4.23 -20.06 -10.04
CA THR A 153 -3.97 -18.80 -9.35
C THR A 153 -3.54 -17.67 -10.28
N ALA A 154 -2.99 -17.99 -11.46
CA ALA A 154 -2.36 -17.04 -12.39
C ALA A 154 -1.39 -16.07 -11.68
N GLY A 155 -0.79 -16.54 -10.57
CA GLY A 155 -0.16 -15.70 -9.57
C GLY A 155 1.35 -15.55 -9.73
N LEU A 156 1.97 -16.26 -10.68
CA LEU A 156 3.43 -16.39 -10.86
C LEU A 156 4.14 -16.99 -9.63
N THR A 157 3.42 -17.50 -8.63
CA THR A 157 3.98 -17.92 -7.35
C THR A 157 4.40 -19.39 -7.30
N SER A 158 3.67 -20.26 -7.98
CA SER A 158 3.88 -21.71 -7.95
C SER A 158 4.84 -22.20 -9.02
N ILE A 159 5.01 -21.43 -10.09
CA ILE A 159 5.85 -21.80 -11.25
C ILE A 159 7.32 -22.05 -10.88
N TRP A 160 7.85 -21.37 -9.86
CA TRP A 160 9.22 -21.57 -9.40
C TRP A 160 9.41 -22.91 -8.69
N PHE A 161 8.39 -23.40 -7.99
CA PHE A 161 8.41 -24.72 -7.36
C PHE A 161 8.26 -25.86 -8.38
N VAL A 162 7.68 -25.59 -9.55
CA VAL A 162 7.72 -26.54 -10.69
C VAL A 162 9.16 -26.75 -11.14
N LEU A 163 9.93 -25.68 -11.32
CA LEU A 163 11.35 -25.75 -11.70
C LEU A 163 12.19 -26.47 -10.63
N GLY A 164 11.94 -26.18 -9.35
CA GLY A 164 12.56 -26.93 -8.25
C GLY A 164 12.22 -28.42 -8.29
N SER A 165 10.95 -28.76 -8.56
CA SER A 165 10.49 -30.16 -8.58
C SER A 165 11.12 -30.94 -9.74
N VAL A 166 11.34 -30.29 -10.88
CA VAL A 166 12.10 -30.84 -12.01
C VAL A 166 13.55 -31.12 -11.62
N ALA A 167 14.20 -30.22 -10.88
CA ALA A 167 15.57 -30.44 -10.40
C ALA A 167 15.66 -31.62 -9.42
N GLY A 168 14.70 -31.74 -8.50
CA GLY A 168 14.57 -32.91 -7.62
C GLY A 168 14.33 -34.21 -8.39
N LEU A 169 13.47 -34.17 -9.42
CA LEU A 169 13.22 -35.31 -10.31
C LEU A 169 14.48 -35.78 -11.03
N ILE A 170 15.26 -34.84 -11.61
CA ILE A 170 16.51 -35.16 -12.29
C ILE A 170 17.47 -35.86 -11.33
N ALA A 171 17.62 -35.34 -10.11
CA ALA A 171 18.46 -35.97 -9.10
C ALA A 171 17.97 -37.37 -8.71
N ALA A 172 16.65 -37.59 -8.64
CA ALA A 172 16.07 -38.90 -8.38
C ALA A 172 16.35 -39.91 -9.51
N VAL A 173 16.14 -39.50 -10.77
CA VAL A 173 16.41 -40.34 -11.97
C VAL A 173 17.89 -40.69 -12.09
N CYS A 174 18.79 -39.81 -11.65
CA CYS A 174 20.23 -40.07 -11.60
C CYS A 174 20.66 -40.95 -10.40
N GLY A 175 19.72 -41.47 -9.59
CA GLY A 175 20.04 -42.29 -8.41
C GLY A 175 20.65 -41.48 -7.25
N GLY A 176 20.48 -40.16 -7.26
CA GLY A 176 20.99 -39.27 -6.22
C GLY A 176 20.27 -39.48 -4.88
N PRO A 177 20.99 -39.32 -3.74
CA PRO A 177 20.40 -39.50 -2.43
C PRO A 177 19.33 -38.43 -2.14
N VAL A 178 18.35 -38.77 -1.30
CA VAL A 178 17.18 -37.92 -0.98
C VAL A 178 17.56 -36.50 -0.58
N TRP A 179 18.58 -36.34 0.27
CA TRP A 179 19.01 -35.02 0.74
C TRP A 179 19.47 -34.11 -0.42
N LEU A 180 20.06 -34.71 -1.48
CA LEU A 180 20.50 -33.97 -2.67
C LEU A 180 19.28 -33.55 -3.50
N GLN A 181 18.29 -34.42 -3.66
CA GLN A 181 17.04 -34.10 -4.37
C GLN A 181 16.32 -32.92 -3.72
N VAL A 182 16.14 -32.98 -2.39
CA VAL A 182 15.49 -31.92 -1.61
C VAL A 182 16.33 -30.64 -1.61
N GLY A 183 17.66 -30.76 -1.48
CA GLY A 183 18.56 -29.61 -1.56
C GLY A 183 18.48 -28.90 -2.91
N LEU A 184 18.46 -29.65 -4.01
CA LEU A 184 18.31 -29.12 -5.36
C LEU A 184 16.95 -28.45 -5.57
N PHE A 185 15.87 -29.03 -5.05
CA PHE A 185 14.53 -28.42 -5.10
C PHE A 185 14.53 -27.01 -4.52
N PHE A 186 15.06 -26.84 -3.29
CA PHE A 186 15.09 -25.53 -2.64
C PHE A 186 16.08 -24.58 -3.33
N ALA A 187 17.27 -25.06 -3.68
CA ALA A 187 18.29 -24.24 -4.34
C ALA A 187 17.76 -23.66 -5.66
N VAL A 188 17.16 -24.50 -6.51
CA VAL A 188 16.61 -24.07 -7.81
C VAL A 188 15.39 -23.17 -7.65
N SER A 189 14.47 -23.48 -6.71
CA SER A 189 13.30 -22.64 -6.45
C SER A 189 13.70 -21.24 -5.97
N ILE A 190 14.63 -21.15 -5.01
CA ILE A 190 15.14 -19.88 -4.46
C ILE A 190 15.90 -19.09 -5.53
N ALA A 191 16.75 -19.75 -6.31
CA ALA A 191 17.46 -19.11 -7.41
C ALA A 191 16.49 -18.54 -8.44
N ALA A 192 15.51 -19.34 -8.89
CA ALA A 192 14.50 -18.90 -9.85
C ALA A 192 13.73 -17.67 -9.33
N LEU A 193 13.32 -17.69 -8.06
CA LEU A 193 12.70 -16.55 -7.38
C LEU A 193 13.60 -15.31 -7.39
N ALA A 194 14.86 -15.45 -6.97
CA ALA A 194 15.81 -14.35 -6.87
C ALA A 194 16.10 -13.69 -8.23
N PHE A 195 16.26 -14.50 -9.29
CA PHE A 195 16.52 -14.02 -10.65
C PHE A 195 15.28 -13.41 -11.31
N THR A 196 14.09 -13.93 -11.06
CA THR A 196 12.85 -13.46 -11.71
C THR A 196 12.21 -12.27 -10.99
N ARG A 197 12.41 -12.13 -9.67
CA ARG A 197 11.91 -10.99 -8.88
C ARG A 197 12.17 -9.60 -9.50
N PRO A 198 13.40 -9.24 -9.92
CA PRO A 198 13.65 -7.92 -10.51
C PRO A 198 12.89 -7.70 -11.82
N LEU A 199 12.68 -8.74 -12.61
CA LEU A 199 11.93 -8.68 -13.87
C LEU A 199 10.44 -8.53 -13.61
N VAL A 200 9.87 -9.36 -12.72
CA VAL A 200 8.44 -9.30 -12.35
C VAL A 200 8.09 -7.92 -11.79
N VAL A 201 8.90 -7.37 -10.89
CA VAL A 201 8.67 -6.02 -10.35
C VAL A 201 8.75 -4.95 -11.43
N ARG A 202 9.67 -5.08 -12.40
CA ARG A 202 9.74 -4.14 -13.53
C ARG A 202 8.53 -4.21 -14.44
N LEU A 203 8.04 -5.42 -14.73
CA LEU A 203 6.88 -5.65 -15.60
C LEU A 203 5.54 -5.31 -14.92
N MET A 204 5.46 -5.43 -13.58
CA MET A 204 4.26 -5.11 -12.80
C MET A 204 4.17 -3.63 -12.38
N LYS A 205 5.11 -2.76 -12.78
CA LYS A 205 4.95 -1.31 -12.62
C LYS A 205 3.79 -0.84 -13.48
N LYS A 206 2.59 -0.86 -12.89
CA LYS A 206 1.41 -0.23 -13.46
C LYS A 206 1.68 1.27 -13.39
N ASP A 207 1.85 1.88 -14.56
CA ASP A 207 1.95 3.32 -14.71
C ASP A 207 0.60 3.89 -14.22
N ILE A 208 0.54 4.32 -12.96
CA ILE A 208 -0.61 5.05 -12.43
C ILE A 208 -0.48 6.44 -13.05
N ARG A 209 -0.90 6.55 -14.32
CA ARG A 209 -1.04 7.85 -14.95
C ARG A 209 -2.19 8.57 -14.24
N PRO A 210 -1.97 9.75 -13.64
CA PRO A 210 -3.07 10.59 -13.20
C PRO A 210 -3.99 10.81 -14.40
N THR A 211 -5.29 10.60 -14.20
CA THR A 211 -6.31 10.35 -15.23
C THR A 211 -6.73 11.59 -16.03
N ASN A 212 -5.80 12.48 -16.40
CA ASN A 212 -6.07 13.66 -17.23
C ASN A 212 -6.92 14.73 -16.52
N ALA A 213 -6.75 14.85 -15.20
CA ALA A 213 -7.34 15.91 -14.36
C ALA A 213 -6.58 17.24 -14.48
N ASP A 214 -5.32 17.23 -14.89
CA ASP A 214 -4.49 18.43 -15.01
C ASP A 214 -4.82 19.26 -16.26
N ARG A 215 -5.46 18.65 -17.28
CA ARG A 215 -5.81 19.35 -18.53
C ARG A 215 -6.88 20.42 -18.34
N VAL A 216 -7.74 20.28 -17.34
CA VAL A 216 -8.81 21.24 -17.07
C VAL A 216 -8.34 22.42 -16.21
N LEU A 217 -7.16 22.34 -15.60
CA LEU A 217 -6.59 23.44 -14.81
C LEU A 217 -6.24 24.62 -15.71
N ASN A 218 -6.49 25.84 -15.22
CA ASN A 218 -6.30 27.11 -15.93
C ASN A 218 -7.17 27.31 -17.18
N SER A 219 -8.05 26.37 -17.49
CA SER A 219 -9.00 26.49 -18.59
C SER A 219 -10.30 27.14 -18.13
N VAL A 220 -11.07 27.62 -19.10
CA VAL A 220 -12.39 28.24 -18.87
C VAL A 220 -13.47 27.20 -19.10
N GLY A 221 -14.37 27.05 -18.13
CA GLY A 221 -15.57 26.23 -18.23
C GLY A 221 -16.83 27.09 -18.11
N ARG A 222 -17.97 26.50 -18.48
CA ARG A 222 -19.28 27.15 -18.37
C ARG A 222 -20.06 26.56 -17.20
N VAL A 223 -20.61 27.41 -16.33
CA VAL A 223 -21.46 26.94 -15.23
C VAL A 223 -22.75 26.34 -15.79
N THR A 224 -23.04 25.09 -15.45
CA THR A 224 -24.28 24.41 -15.85
C THR A 224 -25.29 24.34 -14.72
N GLU A 225 -24.83 24.38 -13.47
CA GLU A 225 -25.65 24.39 -12.29
C GLU A 225 -25.11 25.45 -11.32
N ARG A 226 -26.02 26.23 -10.74
CA ARG A 226 -25.70 27.36 -9.85
C ARG A 226 -24.70 26.93 -8.77
N ILE A 227 -23.59 27.65 -8.71
CA ILE A 227 -22.52 27.40 -7.73
C ILE A 227 -22.78 28.30 -6.53
N ASP A 228 -23.09 27.66 -5.40
CA ASP A 228 -23.21 28.30 -4.10
C ASP A 228 -22.53 27.39 -3.09
N ASN A 229 -21.50 27.89 -2.40
CA ASN A 229 -20.74 27.10 -1.44
C ASN A 229 -21.57 26.72 -0.19
N ALA A 230 -22.67 27.44 0.10
CA ALA A 230 -23.61 27.10 1.16
C ALA A 230 -24.55 25.94 0.78
N LEU A 231 -24.66 25.62 -0.51
CA LEU A 231 -25.50 24.55 -1.03
C LEU A 231 -24.66 23.37 -1.56
N PRO A 232 -25.19 22.14 -1.55
CA PRO A 232 -24.50 21.00 -2.12
C PRO A 232 -24.48 21.01 -3.67
N SER A 233 -25.16 21.95 -4.33
CA SER A 233 -25.22 22.12 -5.79
C SER A 233 -23.97 22.77 -6.40
N GLY A 234 -23.83 22.69 -7.72
CA GLY A 234 -22.82 23.45 -8.46
C GLY A 234 -22.00 22.59 -9.40
N ALA A 235 -22.04 22.94 -10.69
CA ALA A 235 -21.39 22.17 -11.74
C ALA A 235 -20.93 23.05 -12.89
N VAL A 236 -19.81 22.66 -13.52
CA VAL A 236 -19.18 23.34 -14.64
C VAL A 236 -18.93 22.34 -15.76
N TYR A 237 -19.27 22.72 -16.99
CA TYR A 237 -18.96 21.98 -18.19
C TYR A 237 -17.65 22.45 -18.79
N ILE A 238 -16.71 21.52 -18.96
CA ILE A 238 -15.42 21.76 -19.61
C ILE A 238 -14.97 20.49 -20.35
N ASP A 239 -14.42 20.67 -21.55
CA ASP A 239 -13.77 19.61 -22.33
C ASP A 239 -14.67 18.36 -22.51
N GLY A 240 -15.95 18.61 -22.81
CA GLY A 240 -16.93 17.56 -23.05
C GLY A 240 -17.56 16.94 -21.79
N LYS A 241 -17.18 17.38 -20.59
CA LYS A 241 -17.58 16.76 -19.32
C LYS A 241 -18.11 17.78 -18.31
N THR A 242 -19.12 17.37 -17.55
CA THR A 242 -19.61 18.13 -16.40
C THR A 242 -18.87 17.71 -15.14
N TRP A 243 -18.33 18.68 -14.40
CA TRP A 243 -17.62 18.50 -13.15
C TRP A 243 -18.33 19.23 -12.03
N THR A 244 -18.36 18.66 -10.82
CA THR A 244 -18.81 19.40 -9.64
C THR A 244 -17.87 20.56 -9.35
N ALA A 245 -18.41 21.74 -9.05
CA ALA A 245 -17.62 22.94 -8.87
C ALA A 245 -17.98 23.71 -7.59
N ARG A 246 -17.01 24.46 -7.06
CA ARG A 246 -17.14 25.36 -5.92
C ARG A 246 -16.44 26.68 -6.21
N SER A 247 -17.02 27.76 -5.70
CA SER A 247 -16.45 29.09 -5.88
C SER A 247 -15.23 29.28 -4.98
N ALA A 248 -14.17 29.88 -5.53
CA ALA A 248 -12.91 30.11 -4.82
C ALA A 248 -13.01 31.21 -3.74
N ASP A 249 -13.80 32.24 -4.01
CA ASP A 249 -14.06 33.39 -3.14
C ASP A 249 -15.39 33.27 -2.39
N GLY A 250 -16.18 32.24 -2.69
CA GLY A 250 -17.50 32.02 -2.10
C GLY A 250 -18.60 32.84 -2.75
N GLU A 251 -18.31 33.57 -3.84
CA GLU A 251 -19.35 34.23 -4.62
C GLU A 251 -20.31 33.21 -5.23
N VAL A 252 -21.59 33.58 -5.28
CA VAL A 252 -22.61 32.78 -5.95
C VAL A 252 -22.50 33.04 -7.46
N ILE A 253 -22.30 31.96 -8.22
CA ILE A 253 -22.13 32.03 -9.67
C ILE A 253 -23.34 31.39 -10.33
N GLU A 254 -24.08 32.18 -11.10
CA GLU A 254 -25.28 31.75 -11.80
C GLU A 254 -24.94 30.85 -13.01
N PRO A 255 -25.87 29.98 -13.43
CA PRO A 255 -25.74 29.21 -14.66
C PRO A 255 -25.39 30.09 -15.86
N ASP A 256 -24.70 29.49 -16.84
CA ASP A 256 -24.19 30.11 -18.06
C ASP A 256 -23.02 31.10 -17.91
N ALA A 257 -22.61 31.42 -16.68
CA ALA A 257 -21.39 32.19 -16.47
C ALA A 257 -20.13 31.42 -16.92
N ALA A 258 -19.15 32.16 -17.45
CA ALA A 258 -17.81 31.64 -17.68
C ALA A 258 -17.01 31.67 -16.39
N VAL A 259 -16.31 30.58 -16.08
CA VAL A 259 -15.49 30.46 -14.88
C VAL A 259 -14.14 29.84 -15.21
N ARG A 260 -13.08 30.40 -14.61
CA ARG A 260 -11.73 29.88 -14.72
C ARG A 260 -11.49 28.84 -13.63
N ILE A 261 -10.92 27.70 -14.01
CA ILE A 261 -10.60 26.61 -13.09
C ILE A 261 -9.22 26.85 -12.48
N LEU A 262 -9.18 27.12 -11.18
CA LEU A 262 -7.95 27.46 -10.48
C LEU A 262 -7.20 26.21 -9.99
N ARG A 263 -7.93 25.27 -9.39
CA ARG A 263 -7.38 24.04 -8.82
C ARG A 263 -8.45 22.96 -8.70
N MET A 264 -8.03 21.74 -8.41
CA MET A 264 -8.91 20.61 -8.11
C MET A 264 -8.76 20.20 -6.65
N GLU A 265 -9.88 19.97 -5.96
CA GLU A 265 -9.92 19.45 -4.59
C GLU A 265 -10.76 18.16 -4.58
N GLY A 266 -10.08 17.01 -4.63
CA GLY A 266 -10.73 15.71 -4.80
C GLY A 266 -11.39 15.58 -6.17
N VAL A 267 -12.72 15.48 -6.21
CA VAL A 267 -13.53 15.44 -7.45
C VAL A 267 -14.13 16.79 -7.83
N LYS A 268 -13.88 17.84 -7.05
CA LYS A 268 -14.47 19.16 -7.21
C LYS A 268 -13.47 20.13 -7.85
N LEU A 269 -13.94 20.92 -8.80
CA LEU A 269 -13.18 22.03 -9.36
C LEU A 269 -13.39 23.28 -8.50
N ILE A 270 -12.30 23.94 -8.14
CA ILE A 270 -12.34 25.26 -7.51
C ILE A 270 -12.24 26.29 -8.63
N VAL A 271 -13.29 27.08 -8.79
CA VAL A 271 -13.47 27.98 -9.93
C VAL A 271 -13.66 29.42 -9.46
N GLN A 272 -13.29 30.38 -10.31
CA GLN A 272 -13.53 31.79 -10.08
C GLN A 272 -14.24 32.37 -11.30
N LYS A 273 -15.20 33.27 -11.07
CA LYS A 273 -15.90 33.96 -12.14
C LYS A 273 -14.90 34.72 -13.00
N GLU A 274 -14.95 34.49 -14.31
CA GLU A 274 -14.15 35.29 -15.22
C GLU A 274 -14.81 36.67 -15.36
N PRO A 275 -14.06 37.78 -15.22
CA PRO A 275 -14.61 39.13 -15.31
C PRO A 275 -15.15 39.47 -16.70
#